data_AF-A0A132HPN6-F1
#
_entry.id   AF-A0A132HPN6-F1
#
_cell.length_a   1.000
_cell.length_b   1.000
_cell.length_c   1.000
_cell.angle_alpha   90.00
_cell.angle_beta   90.00
_cell.angle_gamma   90.00
#
_symmetry.space_group_name_H-M   'P 1'
#
loop_
_entity.id
_entity.type
_entity.pdbx_description
1 polymer ?
#
loop_
_entity_poly.entity_id
_entity_poly.type
_entity_poly.pdbx_seq_one_letter_code
_entity_poly.pdbx_strand_id
1 'polypeptide(L)'
;METVEKEMIIWLTYHDDAQIEQYNLQEDDTIRLFKGNNKSIEGENINHLNRFYSEMTTMYWVWKNSKRSKYVGFCHYRRRFTHFMEIEPRECQVIEIINFPFTVFHHYKDAHNYNDFYDIVDILNEKYGKGNKYSEYMLKSKTFIPFCCYIMHYEDFESLCEFFFTVLFEFDHRHGLNMDADKYWAKAEKDFRYDNKEYQCRAMSFLAERLISCYIVCNMHAFCVKSLETELRYYD
;
A
#
# COMPACT_ATOMS: atom_id res chain seq x y z
N MET A 1 0.21 4.01 34.01
CA MET A 1 -1.11 4.04 33.36
C MET A 1 -1.05 3.02 32.26
N GLU A 2 -1.77 1.90 32.39
CA GLU A 2 -2.02 1.04 31.23
C GLU A 2 -2.74 1.91 30.20
N THR A 3 -2.05 2.21 29.10
CA THR A 3 -2.70 2.80 27.92
C THR A 3 -3.70 1.76 27.45
N VAL A 4 -4.99 2.04 27.64
CA VAL A 4 -6.06 1.25 27.04
C VAL A 4 -5.81 1.24 25.54
N GLU A 5 -5.44 0.08 25.02
CA GLU A 5 -5.20 -0.10 23.60
C GLU A 5 -6.52 0.14 22.87
N LYS A 6 -6.51 1.03 21.87
CA LYS A 6 -7.71 1.29 21.08
C LYS A 6 -8.13 0.03 20.35
N GLU A 7 -9.44 -0.20 20.24
CA GLU A 7 -9.97 -1.33 19.48
C GLU A 7 -9.62 -1.23 17.98
N MET A 8 -9.78 -0.07 17.36
CA MET A 8 -9.49 0.12 15.95
C MET A 8 -8.96 1.52 15.66
N ILE A 9 -7.96 1.61 14.78
CA ILE A 9 -7.53 2.87 14.17
C ILE A 9 -7.40 2.67 12.66
N ILE A 10 -8.09 3.51 11.88
CA ILE A 10 -7.99 3.57 10.43
C ILE A 10 -7.29 4.86 10.04
N TRP A 11 -6.13 4.73 9.42
CA TRP A 11 -5.34 5.85 8.93
C TRP A 11 -5.78 6.23 7.52
N LEU A 12 -6.48 7.36 7.41
CA LEU A 12 -6.94 7.91 6.15
C LEU A 12 -5.90 8.90 5.62
N THR A 13 -5.25 8.54 4.52
CA THR A 13 -4.16 9.33 3.95
C THR A 13 -4.68 10.36 2.94
N TYR A 14 -4.22 11.61 3.10
CA TYR A 14 -4.44 12.73 2.18
C TYR A 14 -3.11 13.49 1.95
N HIS A 15 -3.07 14.38 0.96
CA HIS A 15 -1.85 15.15 0.64
C HIS A 15 -2.12 16.61 0.27
N ASP A 16 -3.39 17.00 0.11
CA ASP A 16 -3.81 18.37 -0.13
C ASP A 16 -4.92 18.73 0.86
N ASP A 17 -4.82 19.87 1.53
CA ASP A 17 -5.82 20.30 2.52
C ASP A 17 -7.19 20.55 1.87
N ALA A 18 -7.22 20.90 0.58
CA ALA A 18 -8.47 21.01 -0.18
C ALA A 18 -9.26 19.68 -0.22
N GLN A 19 -8.59 18.54 -0.05
CA GLN A 19 -9.24 17.22 -0.01
C GLN A 19 -10.11 17.04 1.24
N ILE A 20 -9.81 17.75 2.33
CA ILE A 20 -10.59 17.67 3.57
C ILE A 20 -12.02 18.14 3.30
N GLU A 21 -12.17 19.31 2.68
CA GLU A 21 -13.47 19.84 2.31
C GLU A 21 -14.09 19.05 1.15
N GLN A 22 -13.31 18.77 0.10
CA GLN A 22 -13.81 18.10 -1.11
C GLN A 22 -14.42 16.72 -0.83
N TYR A 23 -13.83 15.95 0.09
CA TYR A 23 -14.26 14.59 0.41
C TYR A 23 -14.93 14.46 1.77
N ASN A 24 -15.17 15.60 2.45
CA ASN A 24 -15.71 15.67 3.81
C ASN A 24 -14.96 14.71 4.75
N LEU A 25 -13.65 14.90 4.84
CA LEU A 25 -12.76 14.11 5.68
C LEU A 25 -12.89 14.57 7.12
N GLN A 26 -13.17 13.64 8.02
CA GLN A 26 -13.36 13.92 9.44
C GLN A 26 -12.68 12.83 10.25
N GLU A 27 -12.07 13.21 11.37
CA GLU A 27 -11.64 12.27 12.40
C GLU A 27 -12.82 11.90 13.29
N ASP A 28 -12.81 10.67 13.78
CA ASP A 28 -13.76 10.18 14.78
C ASP A 28 -13.04 9.25 15.78
N ASP A 29 -13.73 8.34 16.45
CA ASP A 29 -13.08 7.42 17.39
C ASP A 29 -12.16 6.40 16.70
N THR A 30 -12.45 6.09 15.42
CA THR A 30 -11.81 5.06 14.59
C THR A 30 -10.89 5.67 13.54
N ILE A 31 -11.29 6.74 12.86
CA ILE A 31 -10.55 7.34 11.74
C ILE A 31 -9.56 8.39 12.24
N ARG A 32 -8.32 8.34 11.74
CA ARG A 32 -7.31 9.39 11.91
C ARG A 32 -6.84 9.89 10.55
N LEU A 33 -6.85 11.20 10.37
CA LEU A 33 -6.39 11.82 9.13
C LEU A 33 -4.86 11.93 9.16
N PHE A 34 -4.21 11.49 8.09
CA PHE A 34 -2.76 11.54 7.96
C PHE A 34 -2.34 12.27 6.68
N LYS A 35 -1.63 13.38 6.83
CA LYS A 35 -1.09 14.15 5.71
C LYS A 35 0.22 13.53 5.24
N GLY A 36 0.16 12.69 4.21
CA GLY A 36 1.29 11.87 3.76
C GLY A 36 2.53 12.66 3.33
N ASN A 37 2.36 13.91 2.90
CA ASN A 37 3.46 14.81 2.51
C ASN A 37 3.89 15.78 3.63
N ASN A 38 3.41 15.63 4.86
CA ASN A 38 3.86 16.43 5.99
C ASN A 38 5.30 16.05 6.38
N LYS A 39 6.28 16.85 5.95
CA LYS A 39 7.70 16.68 6.27
C LYS A 39 8.08 17.07 7.71
N SER A 40 7.18 17.74 8.44
CA SER A 40 7.41 18.16 9.82
C SER A 40 6.87 17.17 10.86
N ILE A 41 6.38 16.01 10.41
CA ILE A 41 5.83 15.01 11.32
C ILE A 41 6.92 14.47 12.25
N GLU A 42 6.61 14.36 13.53
CA GLU A 42 7.52 13.81 14.54
C GLU A 42 7.67 12.29 14.38
N GLY A 43 8.80 11.76 14.83
CA GLY A 43 9.10 10.33 14.76
C GLY A 43 9.76 9.89 13.46
N GLU A 44 10.06 8.61 13.36
CA GLU A 44 10.72 8.04 12.17
C GLU A 44 9.73 8.02 10.99
N ASN A 45 10.13 8.62 9.87
CA ASN A 45 9.23 8.85 8.74
C ASN A 45 9.97 8.93 7.39
N ILE A 46 9.20 8.77 6.31
CA ILE A 46 9.66 8.92 4.92
C ILE A 46 8.76 9.90 4.14
N ASN A 47 8.14 10.87 4.82
CA ASN A 47 7.12 11.74 4.24
C ASN A 47 7.68 12.67 3.14
N HIS A 48 8.99 12.94 3.14
CA HIS A 48 9.66 13.64 2.03
C HIS A 48 9.62 12.85 0.71
N LEU A 49 9.39 11.54 0.77
CA LEU A 49 9.24 10.64 -0.37
C LEU A 49 7.78 10.37 -0.76
N ASN A 50 6.80 11.11 -0.21
CA ASN A 50 5.38 10.91 -0.50
C ASN A 50 5.06 10.92 -2.01
N ARG A 51 5.76 11.73 -2.80
CA ARG A 51 5.61 11.75 -4.27
C ARG A 51 5.89 10.38 -4.92
N PHE A 52 6.75 9.57 -4.33
CA PHE A 52 7.19 8.28 -4.89
C PHE A 52 6.52 7.09 -4.19
N TYR A 53 6.26 7.22 -2.88
CA TYR A 53 5.71 6.17 -2.02
C TYR A 53 4.20 6.30 -1.75
N SER A 54 3.58 7.45 -2.03
CA SER A 54 2.16 7.70 -1.81
C SER A 54 1.73 7.33 -0.38
N GLU A 55 0.66 6.52 -0.21
CA GLU A 55 0.11 6.10 1.08
C GLU A 55 1.07 5.26 1.93
N MET A 56 2.14 4.73 1.33
CA MET A 56 3.14 3.94 2.07
C MET A 56 3.91 4.78 3.08
N THR A 57 3.93 6.10 2.92
CA THR A 57 4.48 7.03 3.92
C THR A 57 3.73 6.94 5.25
N THR A 58 2.39 6.83 5.20
CA THR A 58 1.54 6.61 6.35
C THR A 58 1.80 5.24 6.98
N MET A 59 1.84 4.18 6.16
CA MET A 59 2.14 2.82 6.65
C MET A 59 3.48 2.76 7.38
N TYR A 60 4.52 3.34 6.79
CA TYR A 60 5.86 3.38 7.39
C TYR A 60 5.84 4.10 8.74
N TRP A 61 5.21 5.27 8.81
CA TRP A 61 5.13 6.03 10.06
C TRP A 61 4.38 5.28 11.16
N VAL A 62 3.25 4.64 10.82
CA VAL A 62 2.46 3.84 11.77
C VAL A 62 3.30 2.69 12.33
N TRP A 63 4.00 1.96 11.45
CA TRP A 63 4.86 0.84 11.82
C TRP A 63 6.03 1.30 12.71
N LYS A 64 6.81 2.30 12.26
CA LYS A 64 8.03 2.74 12.95
C LYS A 64 7.80 3.48 14.25
N ASN A 65 6.62 4.06 14.43
CA ASN A 65 6.26 4.78 15.66
C ASN A 65 5.27 4.00 16.53
N SER A 66 5.13 2.69 16.28
CA SER A 66 4.35 1.74 17.09
C SER A 66 2.96 2.24 17.46
N LYS A 67 2.21 2.74 16.47
CA LYS A 67 0.86 3.29 16.68
C LYS A 67 -0.17 2.17 16.79
N ARG A 68 -0.10 1.44 17.90
CA ARG A 68 -0.83 0.20 18.19
C ARG A 68 -2.32 0.41 18.47
N SER A 69 -3.11 -0.57 18.02
CA SER A 69 -4.53 -0.81 18.27
C SER A 69 -4.81 -2.29 17.99
N LYS A 70 -5.90 -2.88 18.49
CA LYS A 70 -6.24 -4.28 18.15
C LYS A 70 -6.33 -4.48 16.63
N TYR A 71 -7.06 -3.59 15.96
CA TYR A 71 -7.13 -3.53 14.51
C TYR A 71 -6.49 -2.26 13.96
N VAL A 72 -5.77 -2.41 12.85
CA VAL A 72 -5.23 -1.28 12.08
C VAL A 72 -5.78 -1.33 10.66
N GLY A 73 -6.18 -0.16 10.17
CA GLY A 73 -6.64 0.01 8.81
C GLY A 73 -5.95 1.15 8.09
N PHE A 74 -5.94 1.07 6.76
CA PHE A 74 -5.44 2.12 5.90
C PHE A 74 -6.47 2.44 4.82
N CYS A 75 -6.64 3.72 4.53
CA CYS A 75 -7.53 4.22 3.49
C CYS A 75 -6.89 5.38 2.74
N HIS A 76 -7.29 5.52 1.48
CA HIS A 76 -7.05 6.73 0.71
C HIS A 76 -8.22 7.70 0.92
N TYR A 77 -7.98 9.01 0.89
CA TYR A 77 -9.02 10.03 1.06
C TYR A 77 -10.31 9.87 0.22
N ARG A 78 -10.25 9.19 -0.93
CA ARG A 78 -11.40 8.98 -1.83
C ARG A 78 -12.02 7.58 -1.76
N ARG A 79 -11.45 6.67 -0.96
CA ARG A 79 -11.90 5.28 -0.80
C ARG A 79 -11.91 4.92 0.67
N ARG A 80 -13.10 4.82 1.24
CA ARG A 80 -13.34 4.53 2.66
C ARG A 80 -14.11 3.22 2.78
N PHE A 81 -13.80 2.45 3.81
CA PHE A 81 -14.68 1.36 4.23
C PHE A 81 -16.01 1.94 4.72
N THR A 82 -17.11 1.34 4.30
CA THR A 82 -18.46 1.71 4.75
C THR A 82 -18.97 0.82 5.87
N HIS A 83 -18.39 -0.39 6.02
CA HIS A 83 -18.76 -1.39 6.99
C HIS A 83 -17.50 -2.06 7.51
N PHE A 84 -17.53 -2.48 8.77
CA PHE A 84 -16.43 -3.16 9.45
C PHE A 84 -16.95 -4.48 10.00
N MET A 85 -16.13 -5.53 9.88
CA MET A 85 -16.41 -6.83 10.47
C MET A 85 -15.40 -7.10 11.58
N GLU A 86 -15.83 -7.80 12.62
CA GLU A 86 -14.89 -8.48 13.51
C GLU A 86 -14.12 -9.50 12.66
N ILE A 87 -12.79 -9.52 12.80
CA ILE A 87 -11.90 -10.37 12.02
C ILE A 87 -11.00 -11.17 12.94
N GLU A 88 -10.72 -12.41 12.56
CA GLU A 88 -9.77 -13.25 13.26
C GLU A 88 -8.32 -12.96 12.81
N PRO A 89 -7.30 -13.33 13.59
CA PRO A 89 -5.91 -13.26 13.14
C PRO A 89 -5.74 -13.95 11.79
N ARG A 90 -4.97 -13.33 10.90
CA ARG A 90 -4.75 -13.71 9.50
C ARG A 90 -5.96 -13.52 8.57
N GLU A 91 -7.01 -12.86 9.01
CA GLU A 91 -8.03 -12.33 8.10
C GLU A 91 -7.75 -10.86 7.74
N CYS A 92 -8.14 -10.47 6.53
CA CYS A 92 -7.93 -9.12 6.03
C CYS A 92 -9.18 -8.62 5.31
N GLN A 93 -9.86 -7.63 5.88
CA GLN A 93 -10.94 -6.95 5.17
C GLN A 93 -10.34 -5.96 4.17
N VAL A 94 -10.75 -6.03 2.90
CA VAL A 94 -10.28 -5.15 1.83
C VAL A 94 -11.45 -4.52 1.09
N ILE A 95 -11.24 -3.37 0.45
CA ILE A 95 -12.32 -2.68 -0.26
C ILE A 95 -12.67 -3.31 -1.61
N GLU A 96 -11.73 -4.05 -2.22
CA GLU A 96 -11.91 -4.66 -3.54
C GLU A 96 -10.99 -5.87 -3.69
N ILE A 97 -11.49 -6.91 -4.35
CA ILE A 97 -10.68 -8.05 -4.85
C ILE A 97 -11.01 -8.19 -6.33
N ILE A 98 -10.00 -8.02 -7.18
CA ILE A 98 -10.13 -8.11 -8.64
C ILE A 98 -9.57 -9.43 -9.12
N ASN A 99 -10.32 -10.14 -9.98
CA ASN A 99 -9.83 -11.29 -10.71
C ASN A 99 -9.68 -10.92 -12.19
N PHE A 100 -8.45 -10.72 -12.62
CA PHE A 100 -8.13 -10.36 -13.99
C PHE A 100 -8.24 -11.57 -14.94
N PRO A 101 -8.52 -11.35 -16.25
CA PRO A 101 -8.38 -12.39 -17.25
C PRO A 101 -6.90 -12.74 -17.55
N PHE A 102 -5.99 -11.82 -17.27
CA PHE A 102 -4.52 -11.93 -17.39
C PHE A 102 -3.83 -11.91 -16.01
N THR A 103 -2.49 -12.00 -15.96
CA THR A 103 -1.75 -12.02 -14.68
C THR A 103 -1.46 -10.62 -14.15
N VAL A 104 -1.20 -10.51 -12.84
CA VAL A 104 -0.72 -9.29 -12.19
C VAL A 104 0.50 -8.71 -12.88
N PHE A 105 1.43 -9.57 -13.33
CA PHE A 105 2.57 -9.16 -14.15
C PHE A 105 2.16 -8.50 -15.47
N HIS A 106 1.24 -9.10 -16.24
CA HIS A 106 0.76 -8.51 -17.49
C HIS A 106 0.11 -7.14 -17.24
N HIS A 107 -0.72 -7.04 -16.20
CA HIS A 107 -1.33 -5.77 -15.79
C HIS A 107 -0.28 -4.69 -15.49
N TYR A 108 0.79 -5.03 -14.78
CA TYR A 108 1.87 -4.09 -14.47
C TYR A 108 2.65 -3.70 -15.73
N LYS A 109 3.01 -4.69 -16.55
CA LYS A 109 3.82 -4.51 -17.76
C LYS A 109 3.17 -3.56 -18.78
N ASP A 110 1.84 -3.59 -18.89
CA ASP A 110 1.12 -2.74 -19.85
C ASP A 110 1.13 -1.26 -19.44
N ALA A 111 1.44 -0.93 -18.18
CA ALA A 111 1.38 0.43 -17.64
C ALA A 111 2.73 0.98 -17.14
N HIS A 112 3.69 0.11 -16.81
CA HIS A 112 4.89 0.48 -16.06
C HIS A 112 6.15 -0.24 -16.58
N ASN A 113 7.32 0.19 -16.11
CA ASN A 113 8.61 -0.41 -16.44
C ASN A 113 8.69 -1.80 -15.82
N TYR A 114 8.42 -2.82 -16.62
CA TYR A 114 8.36 -4.21 -16.16
C TYR A 114 9.71 -4.75 -15.67
N ASN A 115 10.84 -4.08 -15.96
CA ASN A 115 12.14 -4.49 -15.41
C ASN A 115 12.15 -4.32 -13.88
N ASP A 116 11.57 -3.25 -13.36
CA ASP A 116 11.46 -3.04 -11.91
C ASP A 116 10.65 -4.17 -11.25
N PHE A 117 9.67 -4.72 -11.97
CA PHE A 117 8.89 -5.87 -11.49
C PHE A 117 9.74 -7.15 -11.42
N TYR A 118 10.60 -7.38 -12.41
CA TYR A 118 11.53 -8.51 -12.39
C TYR A 118 12.57 -8.37 -11.27
N ASP A 119 13.07 -7.17 -11.01
CA ASP A 119 13.99 -6.91 -9.90
C ASP A 119 13.35 -7.29 -8.54
N ILE A 120 12.06 -6.97 -8.35
CA ILE A 120 11.31 -7.43 -7.16
C ILE A 120 11.19 -8.96 -7.11
N VAL A 121 10.91 -9.62 -8.24
CA VAL A 121 10.83 -11.09 -8.31
C VAL A 121 12.17 -11.73 -7.96
N ASP A 122 13.28 -11.15 -8.39
CA ASP A 122 14.63 -11.63 -8.09
C ASP A 122 14.95 -11.47 -6.60
N ILE A 123 14.63 -10.31 -6.00
CA ILE A 123 14.74 -10.10 -4.55
C ILE A 123 13.94 -11.15 -3.76
N LEU A 124 12.70 -11.42 -4.17
CA LEU A 124 11.86 -12.43 -3.54
C LEU A 124 12.45 -13.84 -3.68
N ASN A 125 12.98 -14.19 -4.86
CA ASN A 125 13.61 -15.48 -5.11
C ASN A 125 14.89 -15.69 -4.28
N GLU A 126 15.71 -14.66 -4.14
CA GLU A 126 16.92 -14.72 -3.32
C GLU A 126 16.60 -14.88 -1.84
N LYS A 127 15.56 -14.18 -1.35
CA LYS A 127 15.19 -14.19 0.07
C LYS A 127 14.42 -15.44 0.49
N TYR A 128 13.52 -15.93 -0.36
CA TYR A 128 12.57 -17.01 -0.02
C TYR A 128 12.76 -18.28 -0.83
N GLY A 129 13.79 -18.34 -1.69
CA GLY A 129 14.05 -19.45 -2.61
C GLY A 129 13.35 -19.29 -3.95
N LYS A 130 13.96 -19.83 -5.01
CA LYS A 130 13.42 -19.75 -6.37
C LYS A 130 12.07 -20.47 -6.46
N GLY A 131 11.07 -19.78 -7.02
CA GLY A 131 9.72 -20.35 -7.18
C GLY A 131 8.91 -20.38 -5.87
N ASN A 132 9.28 -19.57 -4.88
CA ASN A 132 8.47 -19.37 -3.69
C ASN A 132 7.09 -18.76 -4.05
N LYS A 133 6.14 -18.89 -3.13
CA LYS A 133 4.75 -18.44 -3.32
C LYS A 133 4.62 -16.96 -3.68
N TYR A 134 5.53 -16.09 -3.23
CA TYR A 134 5.49 -14.66 -3.52
C TYR A 134 5.91 -14.38 -4.97
N SER A 135 7.03 -14.94 -5.41
CA SER A 135 7.47 -14.85 -6.80
C SER A 135 6.44 -15.47 -7.76
N GLU A 136 5.83 -16.60 -7.37
CA GLU A 136 4.75 -17.22 -8.15
C GLU A 136 3.52 -16.31 -8.23
N TYR A 137 3.12 -15.69 -7.12
CA TYR A 137 2.04 -14.70 -7.12
C TYR A 137 2.35 -13.58 -8.11
N MET A 138 3.52 -12.96 -8.00
CA MET A 138 3.91 -11.80 -8.81
C MET A 138 3.82 -12.12 -10.31
N LEU A 139 4.31 -13.29 -10.73
CA LEU A 139 4.36 -13.65 -12.13
C LEU A 139 3.03 -14.24 -12.67
N LYS A 140 2.33 -15.03 -11.86
CA LYS A 140 1.27 -15.94 -12.34
C LYS A 140 -0.11 -15.63 -11.78
N SER A 141 -0.22 -14.94 -10.65
CA SER A 141 -1.53 -14.67 -10.03
C SER A 141 -2.41 -13.85 -10.97
N LYS A 142 -3.71 -14.15 -10.96
CA LYS A 142 -4.75 -13.34 -11.60
C LYS A 142 -5.58 -12.54 -10.59
N THR A 143 -5.37 -12.79 -9.30
CA THR A 143 -6.06 -12.09 -8.21
C THR A 143 -5.23 -10.92 -7.72
N PHE A 144 -5.84 -9.75 -7.67
CA PHE A 144 -5.21 -8.50 -7.27
C PHE A 144 -6.09 -7.73 -6.29
N ILE A 145 -5.48 -7.24 -5.22
CA ILE A 145 -6.07 -6.41 -4.18
C ILE A 145 -5.52 -4.99 -4.36
N PRO A 146 -6.26 -4.09 -5.03
CA PRO A 146 -5.78 -2.74 -5.32
C PRO A 146 -5.95 -1.77 -4.13
N PHE A 147 -5.49 -0.54 -4.35
CA PHE A 147 -5.71 0.67 -3.56
C PHE A 147 -5.01 0.74 -2.20
N CYS A 148 -4.32 -0.32 -1.77
CA CYS A 148 -3.68 -0.40 -0.46
C CYS A 148 -4.66 -0.09 0.70
N CYS A 149 -5.95 -0.37 0.52
CA CYS A 149 -6.99 -0.12 1.50
C CYS A 149 -7.42 -1.44 2.14
N TYR A 150 -7.01 -1.66 3.38
CA TYR A 150 -7.22 -2.90 4.11
C TYR A 150 -7.39 -2.64 5.61
N ILE A 151 -7.96 -3.61 6.33
CA ILE A 151 -8.06 -3.69 7.79
C ILE A 151 -7.61 -5.08 8.21
N MET A 152 -6.73 -5.15 9.21
CA MET A 152 -6.19 -6.39 9.77
C MET A 152 -5.84 -6.22 11.26
N HIS A 153 -5.51 -7.32 11.94
CA HIS A 153 -4.88 -7.25 13.27
C HIS A 153 -3.53 -6.52 13.19
N TYR A 154 -3.15 -5.81 14.24
CA TYR A 154 -1.90 -5.05 14.23
C TYR A 154 -0.66 -5.94 14.10
N GLU A 155 -0.67 -7.12 14.68
CA GLU A 155 0.42 -8.11 14.56
C GLU A 155 0.57 -8.62 13.11
N ASP A 156 -0.54 -8.77 12.38
CA ASP A 156 -0.51 -9.11 10.96
C ASP A 156 0.05 -7.95 10.12
N PHE A 157 -0.28 -6.71 10.50
CA PHE A 157 0.28 -5.50 9.88
C PHE A 157 1.79 -5.37 10.13
N GLU A 158 2.28 -5.67 11.33
CA GLU A 158 3.72 -5.70 11.61
C GLU A 158 4.41 -6.75 10.72
N SER A 159 3.82 -7.94 10.62
CA SER A 159 4.34 -9.01 9.76
C SER A 159 4.34 -8.62 8.27
N LEU A 160 3.29 -7.92 7.81
CA LEU A 160 3.23 -7.33 6.47
C LEU A 160 4.35 -6.31 6.28
N CYS A 161 4.55 -5.38 7.23
CA CYS A 161 5.58 -4.35 7.12
C CYS A 161 6.99 -4.93 7.08
N GLU A 162 7.28 -5.93 7.90
CA GLU A 162 8.57 -6.62 7.89
C GLU A 162 8.85 -7.28 6.53
N PHE A 163 7.87 -7.95 5.93
CA PHE A 163 7.99 -8.49 4.57
C PHE A 163 8.17 -7.36 3.54
N PHE A 164 7.27 -6.39 3.57
CA PHE A 164 7.10 -5.35 2.56
C PHE A 164 8.29 -4.39 2.49
N PHE A 165 8.66 -3.78 3.61
CA PHE A 165 9.75 -2.80 3.65
C PHE A 165 11.11 -3.46 3.47
N THR A 166 11.28 -4.71 3.90
CA THR A 166 12.51 -5.46 3.60
C THR A 166 12.74 -5.59 2.09
N VAL A 167 11.69 -5.96 1.33
CA VAL A 167 11.80 -6.10 -0.13
C VAL A 167 11.99 -4.74 -0.80
N LEU A 168 11.24 -3.71 -0.40
CA LEU A 168 11.36 -2.38 -1.00
C LEU A 168 12.69 -1.68 -0.70
N PHE A 169 13.25 -1.86 0.50
CA PHE A 169 14.55 -1.28 0.84
C PHE A 169 15.70 -1.99 0.14
N GLU A 170 15.59 -3.30 -0.09
CA GLU A 170 16.53 -4.00 -0.95
C GLU A 170 16.46 -3.49 -2.40
N PHE A 171 15.26 -3.22 -2.92
CA PHE A 171 15.10 -2.58 -4.23
C PHE A 171 15.74 -1.18 -4.25
N ASP A 172 15.42 -0.32 -3.29
CA ASP A 172 16.04 1.02 -3.14
C ASP A 172 17.58 0.94 -3.18
N HIS A 173 18.14 0.01 -2.40
CA HIS A 173 19.58 -0.22 -2.32
C HIS A 173 20.18 -0.67 -3.67
N ARG A 174 19.59 -1.67 -4.35
CA ARG A 174 20.08 -2.16 -5.66
C ARG A 174 20.09 -1.08 -6.73
N HIS A 175 19.10 -0.20 -6.70
CA HIS A 175 19.01 0.91 -7.64
C HIS A 175 19.80 2.15 -7.19
N GLY A 176 20.48 2.10 -6.04
CA GLY A 176 21.28 3.21 -5.52
C GLY A 176 20.44 4.44 -5.18
N LEU A 177 19.16 4.27 -4.86
CA LEU A 177 18.21 5.35 -4.61
C LEU A 177 18.42 5.98 -3.23
N ASN A 178 18.85 5.19 -2.24
CA ASN A 178 19.27 5.64 -0.92
C ASN A 178 18.24 6.53 -0.21
N MET A 179 16.93 6.27 -0.41
CA MET A 179 15.86 7.09 0.17
C MET A 179 15.95 8.59 -0.19
N ASP A 180 16.60 8.92 -1.31
CA ASP A 180 16.87 10.28 -1.78
C ASP A 180 15.92 10.68 -2.92
N ALA A 181 15.11 11.72 -2.68
CA ALA A 181 14.08 12.17 -3.60
C ALA A 181 14.60 12.52 -5.00
N ASP A 182 15.80 13.10 -5.10
CA ASP A 182 16.36 13.50 -6.39
C ASP A 182 16.81 12.27 -7.19
N LYS A 183 17.31 11.24 -6.51
CA LYS A 183 17.66 9.97 -7.16
C LYS A 183 16.42 9.19 -7.62
N TYR A 184 15.35 9.21 -6.84
CA TYR A 184 14.06 8.66 -7.27
C TYR A 184 13.53 9.37 -8.52
N TRP A 185 13.61 10.70 -8.54
CA TRP A 185 13.22 11.49 -9.71
C TRP A 185 14.10 11.17 -10.93
N ALA A 186 15.43 11.15 -10.75
CA ALA A 186 16.37 10.83 -11.82
C ALA A 186 16.15 9.43 -12.42
N LYS A 187 15.81 8.43 -11.59
CA LYS A 187 15.40 7.10 -12.07
C LYS A 187 14.14 7.19 -12.93
N ALA A 188 13.10 7.90 -12.47
CA ALA A 188 11.88 8.07 -13.25
C ALA A 188 12.13 8.76 -14.61
N GLU A 189 13.00 9.78 -14.64
CA GLU A 189 13.38 10.45 -15.89
C GLU A 189 14.14 9.54 -16.86
N LYS A 190 14.99 8.66 -16.33
CA LYS A 190 15.74 7.67 -17.10
C LYS A 190 14.83 6.60 -17.69
N ASP A 191 13.95 6.03 -16.87
CA ASP A 191 13.10 4.91 -17.26
C ASP A 191 11.95 5.34 -18.18
N PHE A 192 11.47 6.58 -18.04
CA PHE A 192 10.30 7.11 -18.73
C PHE A 192 10.57 8.44 -19.42
N ARG A 193 11.64 8.52 -20.22
CA ARG A 193 12.10 9.76 -20.85
C ARG A 193 11.02 10.49 -21.67
N TYR A 194 10.16 9.75 -22.35
CA TYR A 194 9.13 10.26 -23.28
C TYR A 194 7.69 10.05 -22.80
N ASP A 195 7.51 9.49 -21.60
CA ASP A 195 6.20 9.23 -21.01
C ASP A 195 5.92 10.20 -19.85
N ASN A 196 4.76 10.08 -19.19
CA ASN A 196 4.35 10.91 -18.09
C ASN A 196 5.19 10.65 -16.82
N LYS A 197 6.31 11.37 -16.71
CA LYS A 197 7.26 11.24 -15.58
C LYS A 197 6.64 11.55 -14.22
N GLU A 198 5.71 12.50 -14.15
CA GLU A 198 4.97 12.83 -12.93
C GLU A 198 4.08 11.66 -12.48
N TYR A 199 3.55 10.90 -13.43
CA TYR A 199 2.82 9.67 -13.13
C TYR A 199 3.77 8.53 -12.75
N GLN A 200 4.82 8.32 -13.54
CA GLN A 200 5.73 7.17 -13.45
C GLN A 200 6.77 7.29 -12.33
N CYS A 201 6.98 8.48 -11.75
CA CYS A 201 7.79 8.61 -10.53
C CYS A 201 7.23 7.79 -9.36
N ARG A 202 5.97 7.40 -9.44
CA ARG A 202 5.30 6.51 -8.47
C ARG A 202 5.57 5.02 -8.69
N ALA A 203 6.60 4.65 -9.47
CA ALA A 203 7.02 3.26 -9.66
C ALA A 203 7.07 2.47 -8.34
N MET A 204 7.62 3.07 -7.28
CA MET A 204 7.63 2.46 -5.94
C MET A 204 6.23 2.20 -5.38
N SER A 205 5.32 3.17 -5.46
CA SER A 205 3.92 2.94 -5.06
C SER A 205 3.23 1.85 -5.87
N PHE A 206 3.51 1.76 -7.19
CA PHE A 206 2.92 0.74 -8.03
C PHE A 206 3.43 -0.65 -7.66
N LEU A 207 4.74 -0.82 -7.45
CA LEU A 207 5.32 -2.07 -6.93
C LEU A 207 4.79 -2.39 -5.53
N ALA A 208 4.67 -1.37 -4.68
CA ALA A 208 4.19 -1.52 -3.32
C ALA A 208 2.78 -2.12 -3.25
N GLU A 209 1.88 -1.62 -4.09
CA GLU A 209 0.52 -2.14 -4.21
C GLU A 209 0.50 -3.64 -4.57
N ARG A 210 1.43 -4.08 -5.44
CA ARG A 210 1.54 -5.50 -5.82
C ARG A 210 2.13 -6.34 -4.69
N LEU A 211 3.11 -5.82 -3.95
CA LEU A 211 3.70 -6.52 -2.81
C LEU A 211 2.73 -6.67 -1.63
N ILE A 212 1.93 -5.64 -1.34
CA ILE A 212 0.88 -5.73 -0.32
C ILE A 212 -0.16 -6.76 -0.73
N SER A 213 -0.65 -6.67 -1.96
CA SER A 213 -1.58 -7.66 -2.51
C SER A 213 -0.99 -9.07 -2.49
N CYS A 214 0.28 -9.22 -2.85
CA CYS A 214 1.02 -10.49 -2.79
C CYS A 214 1.02 -11.08 -1.38
N TYR A 215 1.40 -10.28 -0.39
CA TYR A 215 1.46 -10.73 0.99
C TYR A 215 0.08 -11.16 1.51
N ILE A 216 -0.95 -10.34 1.28
CA ILE A 216 -2.31 -10.62 1.73
C ILE A 216 -2.81 -11.92 1.08
N VAL A 217 -2.72 -12.06 -0.24
CA VAL A 217 -3.19 -13.27 -0.96
C VAL A 217 -2.41 -14.53 -0.56
N CYS A 218 -1.11 -14.41 -0.28
CA CYS A 218 -0.27 -15.57 0.04
C CYS A 218 -0.29 -15.99 1.52
N ASN A 219 -0.75 -15.15 2.44
CA ASN A 219 -0.64 -15.41 3.88
C ASN A 219 -1.95 -15.27 4.66
N MET A 220 -2.95 -14.59 4.08
CA MET A 220 -4.15 -14.17 4.78
C MET A 220 -5.42 -14.62 4.05
N HIS A 221 -6.52 -14.68 4.78
CA HIS A 221 -7.86 -14.82 4.23
C HIS A 221 -8.43 -13.43 3.96
N ALA A 222 -8.37 -13.00 2.69
CA ALA A 222 -8.88 -11.70 2.27
C ALA A 222 -10.34 -11.77 1.87
N PHE A 223 -11.14 -10.82 2.34
CA PHE A 223 -12.56 -10.72 1.96
C PHE A 223 -12.99 -9.26 1.78
N CYS A 224 -14.05 -9.06 1.02
CA CYS A 224 -14.63 -7.74 0.75
C CYS A 224 -16.07 -7.71 1.24
N VAL A 225 -16.44 -6.61 1.91
CA VAL A 225 -17.82 -6.36 2.34
C VAL A 225 -18.39 -5.28 1.43
N LYS A 226 -19.35 -5.65 0.58
CA LYS A 226 -20.10 -4.71 -0.27
C LYS A 226 -21.51 -4.59 0.26
N SER A 227 -22.01 -3.37 0.44
CA SER A 227 -23.42 -3.14 0.73
C SER A 227 -24.26 -3.54 -0.49
N LEU A 228 -25.35 -4.26 -0.26
CA LEU A 228 -26.30 -4.65 -1.32
C LEU A 228 -27.08 -3.46 -1.92
N GLU A 229 -26.94 -2.25 -1.36
CA GLU A 229 -27.76 -1.07 -1.69
C GLU A 229 -27.19 -0.09 -2.72
N THR A 230 -26.10 -0.41 -3.41
CA THR A 230 -25.68 0.38 -4.59
C THR A 230 -26.30 -0.19 -5.85
N GLU A 231 -27.58 0.13 -6.07
CA GLU A 231 -28.08 0.28 -7.44
C GLU A 231 -27.14 1.26 -8.16
N LEU A 232 -26.70 0.83 -9.34
CA LEU A 232 -25.80 1.52 -10.24
C LEU A 232 -26.25 2.97 -10.47
N ARG A 233 -25.60 3.92 -9.82
CA ARG A 233 -25.51 5.28 -10.36
C ARG A 233 -24.17 5.42 -11.06
N TYR A 234 -24.16 5.02 -12.33
CA TYR A 234 -23.22 5.58 -13.28
C TYR A 234 -23.45 7.10 -13.26
N TYR A 235 -22.43 7.86 -12.86
CA TYR A 235 -22.36 9.26 -13.25
C TYR A 235 -21.76 9.27 -14.65
N ASP A 236 -22.51 9.84 -15.60
CA ASP A 236 -22.12 10.09 -16.99
C ASP A 236 -20.82 10.90 -17.09
#